data_AF-A0A1H1SQD9-F1
#
_entry.id   AF-A0A1H1SQD9-F1
#
_cell.length_a   1.000
_cell.length_b   1.000
_cell.length_c   1.000
_cell.angle_alpha   90.00
_cell.angle_beta   90.00
_cell.angle_gamma   90.00
#
_symmetry.space_group_name_H-M   'P 1'
#
loop_
_entity.id
_entity.type
_entity.pdbx_description
1 polymer ?
#
loop_
_entity_poly.entity_id
_entity_poly.type
_entity_poly.pdbx_seq_one_letter_code
_entity_poly.pdbx_strand_id
1 'polypeptide(L)'
;MLTGSDAGSRGWPEAGCEKEFDELRQLADDPGRVLLLRRSLDVLAADRSRPVLRDFAEDVRHGRMGLAEAAFSSAYTEEFTTHVRGFLDWYARLSDDERAAQAAAGKAYLDALLEDDGLEEAS
;
A
#
# COMPACT_ATOMS: atom_id res chain seq x y z
N MET A 1 -27.24 -29.11 28.76
CA MET A 1 -27.75 -29.28 27.38
C MET A 1 -27.37 -28.03 26.58
N LEU A 2 -26.62 -28.27 25.51
CA LEU A 2 -26.42 -27.49 24.27
C LEU A 2 -27.76 -26.90 23.74
N THR A 3 -27.92 -25.83 22.95
CA THR A 3 -27.09 -25.03 22.03
C THR A 3 -27.92 -23.84 21.50
N GLY A 4 -27.25 -22.80 20.97
CA GLY A 4 -27.79 -21.83 20.00
C GLY A 4 -26.95 -20.54 19.98
N SER A 5 -25.75 -20.53 19.39
CA SER A 5 -25.42 -20.09 18.01
C SER A 5 -25.77 -18.63 17.68
N ASP A 6 -24.80 -17.75 17.95
CA ASP A 6 -24.05 -16.91 17.01
C ASP A 6 -24.79 -16.07 15.94
N ALA A 7 -24.60 -14.76 16.01
CA ALA A 7 -24.44 -13.89 14.86
C ALA A 7 -23.54 -12.72 15.27
N GLY A 8 -22.24 -12.92 15.11
CA GLY A 8 -21.20 -11.94 15.37
C GLY A 8 -21.41 -10.59 14.66
N SER A 9 -21.61 -9.56 15.46
CA SER A 9 -21.26 -8.19 15.09
C SER A 9 -19.74 -8.10 14.98
N ARG A 10 -19.22 -8.40 13.78
CA ARG A 10 -17.82 -8.20 13.41
C ARG A 10 -17.57 -6.69 13.31
N GLY A 11 -17.46 -6.04 14.46
CA GLY A 11 -16.95 -4.69 14.58
C GLY A 11 -15.49 -4.71 14.15
N TRP A 12 -15.17 -3.92 13.14
CA TRP A 12 -13.80 -3.72 12.68
C TRP A 12 -13.00 -3.02 13.80
N PRO A 13 -11.74 -3.39 14.05
CA PRO A 13 -10.90 -2.63 14.97
C PRO A 13 -10.45 -1.34 14.28
N GLU A 14 -11.17 -0.24 14.50
CA GLU A 14 -10.92 1.08 13.88
C GLU A 14 -9.62 1.75 14.35
N ALA A 15 -8.95 1.27 15.39
CA ALA A 15 -7.85 2.00 16.05
C ALA A 15 -6.42 1.52 15.73
N GLY A 16 -6.23 0.41 15.01
CA GLY A 16 -4.90 -0.15 14.69
C GLY A 16 -4.25 0.51 13.47
N CYS A 17 -5.01 0.55 12.38
CA CYS A 17 -4.60 1.12 11.10
C CYS A 17 -4.14 2.59 11.18
N GLU A 18 -4.79 3.40 12.02
CA GLU A 18 -4.63 4.87 12.00
C GLU A 18 -3.21 5.32 12.35
N LYS A 19 -2.54 4.59 13.26
CA LYS A 19 -1.18 4.92 13.70
C LYS A 19 -0.12 4.53 12.67
N GLU A 20 -0.33 3.41 11.98
CA GLU A 20 0.49 3.04 10.83
C GLU A 20 0.31 4.05 9.70
N PHE A 21 -0.91 4.53 9.46
CA PHE A 21 -1.17 5.60 8.49
C PHE A 21 -0.52 6.93 8.86
N ASP A 22 -0.32 7.22 10.13
CA ASP A 22 0.45 8.39 10.57
C ASP A 22 1.95 8.26 10.27
N GLU A 23 2.53 7.07 10.38
CA GLU A 23 3.91 6.81 9.92
C GLU A 23 4.00 6.95 8.40
N LEU A 24 2.97 6.54 7.66
CA LEU A 24 2.88 6.74 6.21
C LEU A 24 2.74 8.22 5.84
N ARG A 25 1.94 8.99 6.58
CA ARG A 25 1.83 10.45 6.45
C ARG A 25 3.14 11.15 6.77
N GLN A 26 3.89 10.67 7.76
CA GLN A 26 5.22 11.22 8.08
C GLN A 26 6.26 10.87 7.02
N LEU A 27 6.14 9.72 6.35
CA LEU A 27 7.00 9.33 5.22
C LEU A 27 6.60 10.05 3.91
N ALA A 28 5.36 10.52 3.83
CA ALA A 28 4.77 11.16 2.66
C ALA A 28 4.16 12.51 3.02
N ASP A 29 4.94 13.58 2.92
CA ASP A 29 4.49 14.99 2.92
C ASP A 29 3.44 15.33 1.82
N ASP A 30 2.98 14.33 1.06
CA ASP A 30 2.03 14.41 -0.05
C ASP A 30 0.87 13.43 0.21
N PRO A 31 -0.36 13.92 0.44
CA PRO A 31 -1.52 13.06 0.74
C PRO A 31 -1.85 12.08 -0.38
N GLY A 32 -1.57 12.42 -1.66
CA GLY A 32 -1.82 11.52 -2.78
C GLY A 32 -0.93 10.27 -2.71
N ARG A 33 0.28 10.40 -2.15
CA ARG A 33 1.20 9.26 -1.97
C ARG A 33 0.72 8.32 -0.87
N VAL A 34 0.06 8.84 0.16
CA VAL A 34 -0.57 8.01 1.20
C VAL A 34 -1.69 7.16 0.60
N LEU A 35 -2.55 7.77 -0.22
CA LEU A 35 -3.62 7.06 -0.93
C LEU A 35 -3.07 6.02 -1.91
N LEU A 36 -2.05 6.38 -2.69
CA LEU A 36 -1.37 5.44 -3.59
C LEU A 36 -0.83 4.24 -2.82
N LEU A 37 -0.19 4.47 -1.68
CA LEU A 37 0.39 3.40 -0.89
C LEU A 37 -0.69 2.48 -0.30
N ARG A 38 -1.78 3.03 0.22
CA ARG A 38 -2.96 2.26 0.67
C ARG A 38 -3.44 1.32 -0.43
N ARG A 39 -3.69 1.89 -1.61
CA ARG A 39 -4.17 1.14 -2.77
C ARG A 39 -3.16 0.09 -3.24
N SER A 40 -1.86 0.38 -3.14
CA SER A 40 -0.80 -0.57 -3.47
C SER A 40 -0.80 -1.77 -2.51
N LEU A 41 -0.97 -1.54 -1.21
CA LEU A 41 -1.10 -2.62 -0.22
C LEU A 41 -2.36 -3.45 -0.47
N ASP A 42 -3.48 -2.83 -0.84
CA ASP A 42 -4.70 -3.55 -1.20
C ASP A 42 -4.49 -4.47 -2.42
N VAL A 43 -3.80 -3.98 -3.45
CA VAL A 43 -3.45 -4.76 -4.65
C VAL A 43 -2.54 -5.95 -4.29
N LEU A 44 -1.51 -5.72 -3.47
CA LEU A 44 -0.59 -6.79 -3.05
C LEU A 44 -1.30 -7.84 -2.19
N ALA A 45 -2.19 -7.44 -1.29
CA ALA A 45 -2.98 -8.37 -0.48
C ALA A 45 -3.99 -9.18 -1.31
N ALA A 46 -4.44 -8.65 -2.46
CA ALA A 46 -5.33 -9.38 -3.37
C ALA A 46 -4.58 -10.38 -4.28
N ASP A 47 -3.28 -10.18 -4.52
CA ASP A 47 -2.49 -11.00 -5.44
C ASP A 47 -2.05 -12.33 -4.82
N ARG A 48 -2.84 -13.37 -5.07
CA ARG A 48 -2.55 -14.74 -4.60
C ARG A 48 -1.35 -15.39 -5.28
N SER A 49 -0.84 -14.84 -6.39
CA SER A 49 0.32 -15.40 -7.09
C SER A 49 1.65 -15.06 -6.40
N ARG A 50 1.63 -14.11 -5.46
CA ARG A 50 2.82 -13.60 -4.75
C ARG A 50 2.62 -13.71 -3.24
N PRO A 51 2.68 -14.93 -2.68
CA PRO A 51 2.33 -15.16 -1.27
C PRO A 51 3.19 -14.33 -0.31
N VAL A 52 4.47 -14.14 -0.60
CA VAL A 52 5.38 -13.34 0.25
C VAL A 52 4.95 -11.86 0.31
N LEU A 53 4.63 -11.26 -0.83
CA LEU A 53 4.20 -9.85 -0.88
C LEU A 53 2.77 -9.66 -0.36
N ARG A 54 1.92 -10.68 -0.53
CA ARG A 54 0.59 -10.71 0.07
C ARG A 54 0.70 -10.70 1.59
N ASP A 55 1.50 -11.59 2.16
CA ASP A 55 1.65 -11.72 3.61
C ASP A 55 2.24 -10.43 4.20
N PHE A 56 3.23 -9.82 3.53
CA PHE A 56 3.72 -8.46 3.84
C PHE A 56 2.57 -7.43 3.87
N ALA A 57 1.74 -7.40 2.83
CA ALA A 57 0.67 -6.42 2.73
C ALA A 57 -0.43 -6.64 3.77
N GLU A 58 -0.74 -7.89 4.10
CA GLU A 58 -1.66 -8.23 5.19
C GLU A 58 -1.08 -7.86 6.55
N ASP A 59 0.21 -8.09 6.80
CA ASP A 59 0.87 -7.71 8.05
C ASP A 59 0.82 -6.20 8.28
N VAL A 60 1.10 -5.41 7.24
CA VAL A 60 1.06 -3.95 7.31
C VAL A 60 -0.38 -3.43 7.42
N ARG A 61 -1.33 -3.97 6.65
CA ARG A 61 -2.75 -3.53 6.70
C ARG A 61 -3.47 -3.92 7.99
N HIS A 62 -3.02 -4.95 8.69
CA HIS A 62 -3.61 -5.38 9.96
C HIS A 62 -2.86 -4.85 11.18
N GLY A 63 -1.84 -4.01 10.98
CA GLY A 63 -1.03 -3.48 12.06
C GLY A 63 -0.24 -4.51 12.85
N ARG A 64 0.06 -5.66 12.22
CA ARG A 64 0.95 -6.66 12.81
C ARG A 64 2.41 -6.22 12.71
N MET A 65 2.73 -5.34 11.75
CA MET A 65 4.06 -4.80 11.50
C MET A 65 3.95 -3.39 10.87
N GLY A 66 4.79 -2.44 11.28
CA GLY A 66 4.84 -1.13 10.64
C GLY A 66 5.42 -1.21 9.23
N LEU A 67 5.06 -0.29 8.31
CA LEU A 67 5.56 -0.35 6.93
C LEU A 67 7.09 -0.30 6.87
N ALA A 68 7.71 0.61 7.62
CA ALA A 68 9.17 0.74 7.62
C ALA A 68 9.83 -0.53 8.15
N GLU A 69 9.31 -1.07 9.25
CA GLU A 69 9.75 -2.34 9.82
C GLU A 69 9.63 -3.49 8.80
N ALA A 70 8.51 -3.58 8.09
CA ALA A 70 8.27 -4.60 7.08
C ALA A 70 9.19 -4.42 5.87
N ALA A 71 9.43 -3.19 5.42
CA ALA A 71 10.31 -2.89 4.28
C ALA A 71 11.78 -3.21 4.58
N PHE A 72 12.22 -3.06 5.83
CA PHE A 72 13.58 -3.40 6.27
C PHE A 72 13.70 -4.83 6.84
N SER A 73 12.60 -5.59 6.85
CA SER A 73 12.61 -6.97 7.33
C SER A 73 13.37 -7.87 6.36
N SER A 74 14.30 -8.66 6.90
CA SER A 74 15.02 -9.68 6.14
C SER A 74 14.10 -10.74 5.54
N ALA A 75 12.89 -10.91 6.10
CA ALA A 75 11.87 -11.84 5.59
C ALA A 75 11.36 -11.46 4.19
N TYR A 76 11.43 -10.18 3.82
CA TYR A 76 10.88 -9.65 2.56
C TYR A 76 11.95 -9.02 1.65
N THR A 77 13.19 -8.90 2.15
CA THR A 77 14.28 -8.14 1.50
C THR A 77 14.64 -8.67 0.10
N GLU A 78 14.68 -9.99 -0.09
CA GLU A 78 15.05 -10.59 -1.39
C GLU A 78 14.03 -10.26 -2.49
N GLU A 79 12.75 -10.38 -2.15
CA GLU A 79 11.63 -10.12 -3.06
C GLU A 79 11.56 -8.63 -3.42
N PHE A 80 11.72 -7.74 -2.44
CA PHE A 80 11.80 -6.31 -2.70
C PHE A 80 13.02 -5.94 -3.55
N THR A 81 14.19 -6.49 -3.23
CA THR A 81 15.42 -6.22 -4.00
C THR A 81 15.26 -6.63 -5.46
N THR A 82 14.64 -7.78 -5.71
CA THR A 82 14.38 -8.27 -7.07
C THR A 82 13.46 -7.33 -7.84
N HIS A 83 12.36 -6.89 -7.23
CA HIS A 83 11.41 -5.98 -7.88
C HIS A 83 11.98 -4.57 -8.09
N VAL A 84 12.69 -4.03 -7.09
CA VAL A 84 13.33 -2.71 -7.20
C VAL A 84 14.41 -2.72 -8.27
N ARG A 85 15.23 -3.77 -8.35
CA ARG A 85 16.23 -3.91 -9.44
C ARG A 85 15.56 -3.93 -10.81
N GLY A 86 14.50 -4.73 -10.98
CA GLY A 86 13.76 -4.78 -12.24
C GLY A 86 13.18 -3.42 -12.65
N PHE A 87 12.63 -2.66 -11.68
CA PHE A 87 12.16 -1.30 -11.91
C PHE A 87 13.30 -0.36 -12.32
N LEU A 88 14.41 -0.34 -11.58
CA LEU A 88 15.56 0.51 -11.87
C LEU A 88 16.17 0.20 -13.25
N ASP A 89 16.28 -1.08 -13.58
CA ASP A 89 16.77 -1.53 -14.88
C ASP A 89 15.86 -1.11 -16.03
N TRP A 90 14.54 -1.15 -15.84
CA TRP A 90 13.58 -0.63 -16.82
C TRP A 90 13.68 0.89 -16.93
N TYR A 91 13.69 1.59 -15.80
CA TYR A 91 13.72 3.05 -15.75
C TYR A 91 15.01 3.63 -16.35
N ALA A 92 16.13 2.95 -16.16
CA ALA A 92 17.43 3.31 -16.75
C ALA A 92 17.45 3.19 -18.28
N ARG A 93 16.60 2.33 -18.87
CA ARG A 93 16.48 2.16 -20.32
C ARG A 93 15.60 3.22 -20.99
N LEU A 94 14.83 3.97 -20.21
CA LEU A 94 13.99 5.04 -20.75
C LEU A 94 14.85 6.20 -21.25
N SER A 95 14.40 6.85 -22.32
CA SER A 95 14.87 8.16 -22.75
C SER A 95 14.44 9.26 -21.77
N ASP A 96 14.99 10.46 -21.92
CA ASP A 96 14.60 11.61 -21.10
C ASP A 96 13.13 12.00 -21.30
N ASP A 97 12.64 11.94 -22.53
CA ASP A 97 11.24 12.22 -22.84
C ASP A 97 10.30 11.19 -22.21
N GLU A 98 10.66 9.90 -22.26
CA GLU A 98 9.88 8.85 -21.61
C GLU A 98 9.90 8.98 -20.09
N ARG A 99 11.04 9.35 -19.48
CA ARG A 99 11.10 9.66 -18.04
C ARG A 99 10.22 10.85 -17.68
N ALA A 100 10.24 11.92 -18.48
CA ALA A 100 9.40 13.08 -18.28
C ALA A 100 7.90 12.72 -18.41
N ALA A 101 7.53 11.88 -19.37
CA ALA A 101 6.18 11.38 -19.53
C ALA A 101 5.73 10.54 -18.32
N GLN A 102 6.60 9.66 -17.79
CA GLN A 102 6.31 8.89 -16.59
C GLN A 102 6.12 9.79 -15.36
N ALA A 103 6.95 10.82 -15.20
CA ALA A 103 6.80 11.79 -14.10
C ALA A 103 5.47 12.56 -14.20
N ALA A 104 5.09 13.01 -15.41
CA ALA A 104 3.83 13.69 -15.65
C ALA A 104 2.62 12.77 -15.39
N ALA A 105 2.68 11.53 -15.86
CA ALA A 105 1.64 10.53 -15.61
C ALA A 105 1.49 10.20 -14.12
N GLY A 106 2.61 10.05 -13.41
CA GLY A 106 2.62 9.83 -11.97
C GLY A 106 1.97 10.98 -11.21
N LYS A 107 2.28 12.23 -11.57
CA LYS A 107 1.65 13.41 -10.97
C LYS A 107 0.14 13.43 -11.21
N ALA A 108 -0.29 13.26 -12.47
CA ALA A 108 -1.70 13.25 -12.81
C ALA A 108 -2.48 12.15 -12.09
N TYR A 109 -1.86 10.99 -11.87
CA TYR A 109 -2.45 9.90 -11.10
C TYR A 109 -2.60 10.24 -9.62
N LEU A 110 -1.60 10.86 -9.00
CA LEU A 110 -1.68 11.32 -7.60
C LEU A 110 -2.77 12.39 -7.42
N ASP A 111 -2.86 13.34 -8.36
CA ASP A 111 -3.90 14.36 -8.35
C ASP A 111 -5.30 13.72 -8.47
N ALA A 112 -5.47 12.75 -9.37
CA ALA A 112 -6.73 12.02 -9.54
C ALA A 112 -7.14 11.21 -8.29
N LEU A 113 -6.17 10.64 -7.56
CA LEU A 113 -6.45 9.94 -6.30
C LEU A 113 -7.02 10.88 -5.24
N LEU A 114 -6.51 12.11 -5.16
CA LEU A 114 -7.01 13.11 -4.23
C LEU A 114 -8.42 13.59 -4.59
N GLU A 115 -8.72 13.68 -5.88
CA GLU A 115 -10.06 14.02 -6.36
C GLU A 115 -11.08 12.91 -6.03
N ASP A 116 -10.71 11.64 -6.21
CA ASP A 116 -11.56 10.47 -5.91
C ASP A 116 -11.88 10.38 -4.41
N ASP A 117 -10.86 10.50 -3.55
CA ASP A 117 -11.00 10.46 -2.08
C ASP A 117 -11.87 11.62 -1.55
N GLY A 118 -11.72 12.82 -2.11
CA GLY A 118 -12.56 13.97 -1.77
C GLY A 118 -14.03 13.85 -2.18
N LEU A 119 -14.35 12.96 -3.13
CA LEU A 119 -15.72 12.66 -3.54
C LEU A 119 -16.36 11.56 -2.66
N GLU A 120 -15.58 10.61 -2.14
CA GLU A 120 -16.06 9.59 -1.21
C GLU A 120 -16.45 10.18 0.16
N GLU A 121 -15.70 11.17 0.68
CA GLU A 121 -16.00 11.85 1.96
C GLU A 121 -17.21 12.82 1.89
N ALA A 122 -17.67 13.18 0.69
CA ALA A 122 -18.78 14.11 0.49
C ALA A 122 -20.14 13.42 0.28
N SER A 123 -20.19 12.09 0.27
CA SER A 123 -21.39 11.27 0.00
C SER A 123 -21.87 10.47 1.21
#